data_AF-A0A7X9AV33-F1
#
_entry.id   AF-A0A7X9AV33-F1
#
_cell.length_a   1.000
_cell.length_b   1.000
_cell.length_c   1.000
_cell.angle_alpha   90.00
_cell.angle_beta   90.00
_cell.angle_gamma   90.00
#
_symmetry.space_group_name_H-M   'P 1'
#
loop_
_entity.id
_entity.type
_entity.pdbx_description
1 polymer ?
#
loop_
_entity_poly.entity_id
_entity_poly.type
_entity_poly.pdbx_seq_one_letter_code
_entity_poly.pdbx_strand_id
1 'polypeptide(L)' 'DVDFEAVRAKASYLTPVPGGVGPMTITMLLHNTVQAASEAR' A
#
# COMPACT_ATOMS: atom_id res chain seq x y z
N ASP A 1 0.37 -12.09 8.74
CA ASP A 1 -0.61 -11.46 9.65
C ASP A 1 -2.04 -11.91 9.36
N VAL A 2 -2.42 -12.00 8.08
CA VAL A 2 -3.70 -12.59 7.66
C VAL A 2 -3.42 -13.86 6.85
N ASP A 3 -4.20 -14.92 7.10
CA ASP A 3 -4.22 -16.11 6.26
C ASP A 3 -5.06 -15.82 5.00
N PHE A 4 -4.38 -15.66 3.87
CA PHE A 4 -4.98 -15.25 2.60
C PHE A 4 -6.01 -16.26 2.09
N GLU A 5 -5.72 -17.56 2.21
CA GLU A 5 -6.60 -18.62 1.70
C GLU A 5 -7.86 -18.80 2.56
N ALA A 6 -7.74 -18.62 3.88
CA ALA A 6 -8.89 -18.71 4.78
C ALA A 6 -9.93 -17.58 4.55
N VAL A 7 -9.49 -16.41 4.05
CA VAL A 7 -10.36 -15.22 3.92
C VAL A 7 -10.69 -14.81 2.49
N ARG A 8 -10.03 -15.39 1.47
CA ARG A 8 -10.24 -15.05 0.05
C ARG A 8 -11.69 -15.14 -0.43
N ALA A 9 -12.48 -16.05 0.14
CA ALA A 9 -13.87 -16.27 -0.27
C ALA A 9 -14.87 -15.34 0.44
N LYS A 10 -14.42 -14.62 1.48
CA LYS A 10 -15.25 -13.72 2.29
C LYS A 10 -14.96 -12.25 1.99
N ALA A 11 -13.70 -11.91 1.71
CA ALA A 11 -13.30 -10.54 1.43
C ALA A 11 -13.64 -10.15 -0.01
N SER A 12 -14.24 -8.97 -0.21
CA SER A 12 -14.49 -8.43 -1.56
C SER A 12 -13.20 -8.01 -2.27
N TYR A 13 -12.18 -7.60 -1.49
CA TYR A 13 -10.85 -7.23 -1.96
C TYR A 13 -9.81 -7.69 -0.94
N LEU A 14 -8.66 -8.15 -1.44
CA LEU A 14 -7.57 -8.64 -0.61
C LEU A 14 -6.23 -8.20 -1.21
N THR A 15 -5.36 -7.61 -0.40
CA THR A 15 -4.03 -7.20 -0.86
C THR A 15 -3.07 -8.40 -0.82
N PRO A 16 -2.42 -8.77 -1.92
CA PRO A 16 -1.52 -9.92 -1.95
C PRO A 16 -0.24 -9.65 -1.14
N VAL A 17 0.32 -10.72 -0.59
CA VAL A 17 1.65 -10.70 0.03
C VAL A 17 2.47 -11.82 -0.60
N PRO A 18 3.61 -11.52 -1.27
CA PRO A 18 4.19 -10.20 -1.49
C PRO A 18 3.43 -9.37 -2.56
N GLY A 19 3.69 -8.05 -2.63
CA GLY A 19 3.25 -7.18 -3.72
C GLY A 19 2.09 -6.21 -3.40
N GLY A 20 1.49 -6.28 -2.21
CA GLY A 20 0.43 -5.37 -1.79
C GLY A 20 0.94 -4.08 -1.17
N VAL A 21 0.88 -3.98 0.16
CA VAL A 21 1.11 -2.72 0.89
C VAL A 21 2.59 -2.28 0.88
N GLY A 22 3.53 -3.22 0.77
CA GLY A 22 4.97 -2.95 0.79
C GLY A 22 5.41 -1.94 -0.28
N PRO A 23 5.19 -2.20 -1.58
CA PRO A 23 5.52 -1.26 -2.65
C PRO A 23 4.84 0.10 -2.49
N MET A 24 3.57 0.13 -2.07
CA MET A 24 2.83 1.37 -1.87
C MET A 24 3.42 2.25 -0.76
N THR A 25 4.05 1.65 0.24
CA THR A 25 4.71 2.41 1.33
C THR A 25 5.85 3.28 0.78
N ILE A 26 6.69 2.72 -0.10
CA ILE A 26 7.78 3.46 -0.73
C ILE A 26 7.22 4.55 -1.65
N THR A 27 6.23 4.21 -2.47
CA THR A 27 5.57 5.16 -3.37
C THR A 27 5.02 6.36 -2.61
N MET A 28 4.32 6.11 -1.50
CA MET A 28 3.69 7.18 -0.73
C MET A 28 4.71 8.06 0.01
N LEU A 29 5.82 7.49 0.47
CA LEU A 29 6.94 8.27 1.01
C LEU A 29 7.48 9.26 -0.03
N LEU A 30 7.74 8.79 -1.25
CA LEU A 30 8.23 9.63 -2.33
C LEU A 30 7.20 10.67 -2.76
N HIS A 31 5.93 10.28 -2.89
CA HIS A 31 4.83 11.18 -3.20
C HIS A 31 4.76 12.34 -2.21
N ASN A 32 4.74 12.04 -0.91
CA ASN A 32 4.67 13.05 0.14
C ASN A 32 5.90 13.95 0.15
N THR A 33 7.08 13.41 -0.18
CA THR A 33 8.33 14.18 -0.28
C THR A 33 8.24 15.20 -1.42
N VAL A 34 7.76 14.77 -2.60
CA VAL A 34 7.57 15.64 -3.76
C VAL A 34 6.50 16.70 -3.48
N GLN A 35 5.39 16.31 -2.88
CA GLN A 35 4.32 17.22 -2.51
C GLN A 35 4.83 18.30 -1.54
N ALA A 36 5.51 17.93 -0.46
CA ALA A 36 6.08 18.87 0.50
C ALA A 36 7.08 19.83 -0.15
N ALA A 37 7.93 19.33 -1.07
CA ALA A 37 8.86 20.18 -1.82
C ALA A 37 8.15 21.14 -2.79
N SER A 38 6.98 20.75 -3.32
CA SER A 38 6.18 21.60 -4.20
C SER A 38 5.42 22.70 -3.45
N GLU A 39 4.97 22.41 -2.22
CA GLU A 39 4.20 23.31 -1.36
C GLU A 39 5.08 24.30 -0.57
N ALA A 40 6.37 24.01 -0.40
CA ALA A 40 7.32 24.87 0.32
C ALA A 40 7.76 26.14 -0.47
N ARG A 41 6.98 26.58 -1.46
CA ARG A 41 7.26 27.73 -2.33
C ARG A 41 6.43 28.96 -1.94
#